data_AF-A0A1E4ISV1-F1
#
_entry.id   AF-A0A1E4ISV1-F1
#
_cell.length_a   1.000
_cell.length_b   1.000
_cell.length_c   1.000
_cell.angle_alpha   90.00
_cell.angle_beta   90.00
_cell.angle_gamma   90.00
#
_symmetry.space_group_name_H-M   'P 1'
#
loop_
_entity.id
_entity.type
_entity.pdbx_description
1 polymer ?
#
loop_
_entity_poly.entity_id
_entity_poly.type
_entity_poly.pdbx_seq_one_letter_code
_entity_poly.pdbx_strand_id
1 'polypeptide(L)'
;MLYLLDTGRMAYKFGKWRGALYMVATAVPFAIANFIAKVFSILPGQPQPPVAFQWIEIGFYAVALLLWGYGCYRLYRDHVHHDYYLEADHYQREGW
;
A
#
# COMPACT_ATOMS: atom_id res chain seq x y z
N MET A 1 12.41 -6.48 3.49
CA MET A 1 11.11 -6.52 2.78
C MET A 1 9.90 -6.33 3.70
N LEU A 2 9.99 -6.41 5.04
CA LEU A 2 8.89 -6.10 5.99
C LEU A 2 8.75 -4.61 6.37
N TYR A 3 9.33 -3.66 5.62
CA TYR A 3 9.43 -2.28 6.08
C TYR A 3 8.07 -1.58 6.30
N LEU A 4 7.04 -1.94 5.51
CA LEU A 4 5.67 -1.45 5.67
C LEU A 4 4.89 -2.14 6.81
N LEU A 5 5.40 -3.25 7.33
CA LEU A 5 4.81 -3.99 8.43
C LEU A 5 5.39 -3.57 9.78
N ASP A 6 6.59 -3.01 9.79
CA ASP A 6 7.28 -2.47 10.95
C ASP A 6 6.84 -1.00 11.20
N THR A 7 5.64 -0.87 11.77
CA THR A 7 4.98 0.43 11.96
C THR A 7 5.70 1.32 12.98
N GLY A 8 6.37 0.70 13.97
CA GLY A 8 7.22 1.37 14.95
C GLY A 8 8.46 1.98 14.31
N ARG A 9 9.18 1.21 13.48
CA ARG A 9 10.34 1.74 12.74
C ARG A 9 9.96 2.85 11.76
N MET A 10 8.80 2.73 11.12
CA MET A 10 8.29 3.79 10.25
C MET A 10 7.89 5.04 11.03
N ALA A 11 7.27 4.88 12.20
CA ALA A 11 6.99 6.00 13.11
C ALA A 11 8.28 6.71 13.52
N TYR A 12 9.30 5.94 13.89
CA TYR A 12 10.59 6.48 14.31
C TYR A 12 11.30 7.25 13.18
N LYS A 13 11.32 6.70 11.96
CA LYS A 13 12.04 7.32 10.84
C LYS A 13 11.28 8.41 10.10
N PHE A 14 9.97 8.26 9.94
CA PHE A 14 9.14 9.14 9.10
C PHE A 14 8.11 9.94 9.90
N GLY A 15 7.97 9.65 11.20
CA GLY A 15 7.06 10.34 12.11
C GLY A 15 5.64 10.36 11.55
N LYS A 16 5.08 11.58 11.55
CA LYS A 16 3.73 11.85 11.05
C LYS A 16 3.50 11.54 9.56
N TRP A 17 4.55 11.34 8.77
CA TRP A 17 4.45 11.11 7.33
C TRP A 17 4.47 9.62 6.94
N ARG A 18 4.53 8.69 7.90
CA ARG A 18 4.54 7.25 7.60
C ARG A 18 3.34 6.79 6.78
N GLY A 19 2.16 7.41 6.94
CA GLY A 19 0.99 7.11 6.13
C GLY A 19 1.19 7.42 4.63
N ALA A 20 2.08 8.36 4.28
CA ALA A 20 2.45 8.64 2.90
C ALA A 20 3.19 7.48 2.23
N LEU A 21 3.93 6.67 2.99
CA LEU A 21 4.60 5.48 2.44
C LEU A 21 3.57 4.43 1.98
N TYR A 22 2.48 4.25 2.72
CA TYR A 22 1.40 3.39 2.29
C TYR A 22 0.73 3.91 1.03
N MET A 23 0.53 5.23 0.91
CA MET A 23 0.02 5.84 -0.32
C MET A 23 0.97 5.63 -1.51
N VAL A 24 2.29 5.81 -1.33
CA VAL A 24 3.26 5.53 -2.40
C VAL A 24 3.28 4.04 -2.76
N ALA A 25 3.14 3.16 -1.77
CA ALA A 25 3.10 1.72 -1.98
C ALA A 25 1.90 1.27 -2.81
N THR A 26 0.81 2.05 -2.87
CA THR A 26 -0.35 1.77 -3.76
C THR A 26 0.04 1.73 -5.24
N ALA A 27 1.11 2.44 -5.63
CA ALA A 27 1.56 2.49 -7.02
C ALA A 27 1.97 1.09 -7.53
N VAL A 28 2.44 0.21 -6.65
CA VAL A 28 2.88 -1.15 -7.03
C VAL A 28 1.71 -2.03 -7.49
N PRO A 29 0.66 -2.29 -6.68
CA PRO A 29 -0.49 -3.07 -7.13
C PRO A 29 -1.22 -2.39 -8.30
N PHE A 30 -1.30 -1.05 -8.34
CA PHE A 30 -1.84 -0.32 -9.50
C PHE A 30 -1.04 -0.57 -10.78
N ALA A 31 0.29 -0.53 -10.71
CA ALA A 31 1.16 -0.78 -11.86
C ALA A 31 1.02 -2.22 -12.36
N ILE A 32 0.91 -3.19 -11.45
CA ILE A 32 0.70 -4.59 -11.78
C ILE A 32 -0.66 -4.79 -12.46
N ALA A 33 -1.74 -4.23 -11.91
CA ALA A 33 -3.08 -4.31 -12.51
C ALA A 33 -3.08 -3.74 -13.94
N ASN A 34 -2.49 -2.55 -14.12
CA ASN A 34 -2.39 -1.91 -15.44
C ASN A 34 -1.50 -2.70 -16.42
N PHE A 35 -0.43 -3.32 -15.93
CA PHE A 35 0.43 -4.16 -16.75
C PHE A 35 -0.34 -5.38 -17.28
N ILE A 36 -1.07 -6.08 -16.41
CA ILE A 36 -1.93 -7.20 -16.79
C ILE A 36 -2.94 -6.75 -17.86
N ALA A 37 -3.66 -5.66 -17.60
CA ALA A 37 -4.64 -5.12 -18.54
C ALA A 37 -4.04 -4.78 -19.93
N LYS A 38 -2.84 -4.16 -19.95
CA LYS A 38 -2.15 -3.80 -21.19
C LYS A 38 -1.62 -5.01 -21.97
N VAL A 39 -1.12 -6.03 -21.28
CA VAL A 39 -0.63 -7.24 -21.94
C VAL A 39 -1.76 -7.91 -22.73
N PHE A 40 -2.95 -8.00 -22.12
CA PHE A 40 -4.11 -8.61 -22.77
C PHE A 40 -4.75 -7.74 -23.86
N SER A 41 -4.57 -6.42 -23.84
CA SER A 41 -5.12 -5.55 -24.90
C SER A 41 -4.27 -5.55 -26.18
N ILE A 42 -3.00 -5.94 -26.10
CA ILE A 42 -2.05 -5.89 -27.23
C ILE A 42 -1.87 -7.27 -27.88
N LEU A 43 -2.22 -8.36 -27.17
CA LEU A 43 -2.09 -9.73 -27.69
C LEU A 43 -3.03 -9.98 -28.89
N PRO A 44 -2.50 -10.17 -30.11
CA PRO A 44 -3.33 -10.40 -31.28
C PRO A 44 -4.01 -11.77 -31.21
N GLY A 45 -5.33 -11.79 -31.41
CA GLY A 45 -6.12 -13.02 -31.53
C GLY A 45 -6.80 -13.52 -30.26
N GLN A 46 -6.79 -12.78 -29.14
CA GLN A 46 -7.55 -13.19 -27.96
C GLN A 46 -8.98 -12.59 -27.91
N PRO A 47 -10.03 -13.41 -27.71
CA PRO A 47 -11.27 -12.96 -27.10
C PRO A 47 -10.97 -12.56 -25.63
N GLN A 48 -11.82 -11.73 -25.01
CA GLN A 48 -11.70 -11.19 -23.64
C GLN A 48 -10.76 -11.95 -22.67
N PRO A 49 -9.95 -11.24 -21.86
CA PRO A 49 -9.02 -11.87 -20.93
C PRO A 49 -9.74 -12.93 -20.09
N PRO A 50 -9.12 -14.11 -19.87
CA PRO A 50 -9.76 -15.16 -19.08
C PRO A 50 -10.27 -14.61 -17.74
N VAL A 51 -11.45 -15.04 -17.32
CA VAL A 51 -12.13 -14.54 -16.11
C VAL A 51 -11.21 -14.53 -14.88
N ALA A 52 -10.31 -15.51 -14.77
CA ALA A 52 -9.31 -15.54 -13.71
C ALA A 52 -8.38 -14.31 -13.68
N PHE A 53 -7.95 -13.80 -14.84
CA PHE A 53 -7.10 -12.60 -14.92
C PHE A 53 -7.88 -11.33 -14.57
N GLN A 54 -9.16 -11.25 -14.92
CA GLN A 54 -10.02 -10.15 -14.48
C GLN A 54 -10.14 -10.13 -12.95
N TRP A 55 -10.31 -11.29 -12.31
CA TRP A 55 -10.31 -11.39 -10.85
C TRP A 55 -8.97 -11.03 -10.21
N ILE A 56 -7.85 -11.39 -10.84
CA ILE A 56 -6.52 -10.99 -10.38
C ILE A 56 -6.35 -9.47 -10.47
N GLU A 57 -6.75 -8.85 -11.59
CA GLU A 57 -6.72 -7.41 -11.79
C GLU A 57 -7.56 -6.68 -10.73
N ILE A 58 -8.81 -7.10 -10.53
CA ILE A 58 -9.71 -6.59 -9.49
C ILE A 58 -9.08 -6.75 -8.10
N GLY A 59 -8.45 -7.90 -7.83
CA GLY A 59 -7.75 -8.18 -6.58
C GLY A 59 -6.62 -7.18 -6.32
N PHE A 60 -5.82 -6.85 -7.33
CA PHE A 60 -4.77 -5.84 -7.20
C PHE A 60 -5.34 -4.44 -7.00
N TYR A 61 -6.41 -4.05 -7.69
CA TYR A 61 -7.09 -2.77 -7.43
C TYR A 61 -7.65 -2.70 -6.00
N ALA A 62 -8.24 -3.78 -5.50
CA ALA A 62 -8.75 -3.85 -4.13
C ALA A 62 -7.61 -3.69 -3.11
N VAL A 63 -6.48 -4.38 -3.29
CA VAL A 63 -5.28 -4.21 -2.45
C VAL A 63 -4.76 -2.78 -2.50
N ALA A 64 -4.75 -2.16 -3.69
CA ALA A 64 -4.32 -0.78 -3.84
C ALA A 64 -5.23 0.20 -3.08
N LEU A 65 -6.54 0.01 -3.15
CA LEU A 65 -7.53 0.81 -2.40
C LEU A 65 -7.38 0.62 -0.88
N LEU A 66 -7.14 -0.61 -0.42
CA LEU A 66 -6.91 -0.88 1.00
C LEU A 66 -5.64 -0.19 1.50
N LEU A 67 -4.53 -0.27 0.76
CA LEU A 67 -3.29 0.43 1.09
C LEU A 67 -3.48 1.94 1.09
N TRP A 68 -4.24 2.46 0.12
CA TRP A 68 -4.51 3.89 0.02
C TRP A 68 -5.34 4.38 1.21
N GLY A 69 -6.46 3.71 1.49
CA GLY A 69 -7.34 4.03 2.61
C GLY A 69 -6.61 3.90 3.95
N TYR A 70 -5.79 2.86 4.12
CA TYR A 70 -4.98 2.69 5.32
C TYR A 70 -3.92 3.79 5.47
N GLY A 71 -3.28 4.21 4.37
CA GLY A 71 -2.35 5.33 4.35
C GLY A 71 -3.00 6.65 4.75
N CYS A 72 -4.18 6.95 4.19
CA CYS A 72 -4.98 8.12 4.56
C CYS A 72 -5.40 8.09 6.04
N TYR A 73 -5.87 6.94 6.53
CA TYR A 73 -6.23 6.75 7.94
C TYR A 73 -5.03 6.99 8.88
N ARG A 74 -3.87 6.42 8.56
CA ARG A 74 -2.62 6.63 9.32
C ARG A 74 -2.21 8.10 9.31
N LEU A 75 -2.21 8.75 8.14
CA LEU A 75 -1.89 10.18 8.03
C LEU A 75 -2.82 11.03 8.89
N TYR A 76 -4.13 10.76 8.82
CA TYR A 76 -5.12 11.46 9.64
C TYR A 76 -4.82 11.28 11.13
N ARG A 77 -4.64 10.04 11.59
CA ARG A 77 -4.36 9.75 13.01
C ARG A 77 -3.05 10.37 13.47
N ASP A 78 -2.00 10.30 12.68
CA ASP A 78 -0.71 10.86 13.06
C ASP A 78 -0.72 12.39 13.07
N HIS A 79 -1.51 13.04 12.21
CA HIS A 79 -1.67 14.49 12.21
C HIS A 79 -2.59 15.00 13.32
N VAL A 80 -3.69 14.30 13.61
CA VAL A 80 -4.72 14.75 14.56
C VAL A 80 -4.46 14.25 15.99
N HIS A 81 -4.03 13.01 16.14
CA HIS A 81 -3.85 12.34 17.43
C HIS A 81 -2.39 12.12 17.81
N HIS A 82 -1.44 12.41 16.91
CA HIS A 82 -0.01 12.27 17.15
C HIS A 82 0.43 10.85 17.58
N ASP A 83 -0.31 9.82 17.16
CA ASP A 83 -0.08 8.43 17.54
C ASP A 83 1.31 7.89 17.15
N TYR A 84 1.96 8.50 16.15
CA TYR A 84 3.33 8.17 15.76
C TYR A 84 4.34 8.32 16.91
N TYR A 85 4.11 9.18 17.92
CA TYR A 85 5.06 9.31 19.04
C TYR A 85 5.09 8.06 19.92
N LEU A 86 3.93 7.51 20.26
CA LEU A 86 3.81 6.31 21.08
C LEU A 86 4.48 5.12 20.39
N GLU A 87 4.23 4.95 19.09
CA GLU A 87 4.83 3.87 18.31
C GLU A 87 6.34 4.07 18.08
N ALA A 88 6.80 5.32 17.91
CA ALA A 88 8.23 5.62 17.78
C ALA A 88 9.00 5.41 19.10
N ASP A 89 8.42 5.81 20.23
CA ASP A 89 9.02 5.64 21.56
C ASP A 89 9.06 4.16 21.97
N HIS A 90 7.99 3.41 21.71
CA HIS A 90 7.99 1.96 21.91
C HIS A 90 9.07 1.27 21.06
N TYR A 91 9.17 1.61 19.77
CA TYR A 91 10.23 1.09 18.90
C TYR A 91 11.63 1.45 19.40
N GLN A 92 11.83 2.66 19.92
CA GLN A 92 13.14 3.07 20.45
C GLN A 92 13.53 2.31 21.72
N ARG A 93 12.56 1.94 22.55
CA ARG A 93 12.78 1.22 23.82
C ARG A 93 12.89 -0.29 23.63
N GLU A 94 12.06 -0.85 22.77
CA GLU A 94 11.84 -2.30 22.67
C GLU A 94 12.36 -2.90 21.36
N GLY A 95 12.65 -2.07 20.35
CA GLY A 95 13.24 -2.46 19.07
C GLY A 95 12.27 -3.05 18.05
N TRP A 96 10.99 -3.26 18.43
CA TRP A 96 9.90 -3.73 17.59
C TRP A 96 8.55 -3.26 18.15
#